data_AF-A0A7J3ABK3-F1
#
_entry.id   AF-A0A7J3ABK3-F1
#
_cell.length_a   1.000
_cell.length_b   1.000
_cell.length_c   1.000
_cell.angle_alpha   90.00
_cell.angle_beta   90.00
_cell.angle_gamma   90.00
#
_symmetry.space_group_name_H-M   'P 1'
#
loop_
_entity.id
_entity.type
_entity.pdbx_description
1 polymer ?
#
loop_
_entity_poly.entity_id
_entity_poly.type
_entity_poly.pdbx_seq_one_letter_code
_entity_poly.pdbx_strand_id
1 'polypeptide(L)'
;MAKLKVAFVTTIPTDAVPFISAVNSVNERLGDVVEAKIQTGGDFRALGKLEDFIQFAQKSHVTLVHLMGDLPEFDLLVSTLKSARVPLFVSTSFFGQNAKFKGYSTVTAEDYKEIFKYLNYGGKKNIENLLLYLANRFAGANYEIKPPERPPWEGIYHPEFAHSPTFEEYAAKKIAPGRPTVGIWFHQTQWQGENTNFVNQLIAEIERQGANVLPVFFTGAKNEALGMRGLEWVIENYFMKNGKPVVDVVISALAFSLSTSLFGATAVEVLKKLGVPIIKAILTCNTCDEWR
;
A
#
# COMPACT_ATOMS: atom_id res chain seq x y z
N MET A 1 19.69 20.02 16.74
CA MET A 1 18.26 20.08 16.35
C MET A 1 17.56 18.96 17.09
N ALA A 2 16.33 19.15 17.58
CA ALA A 2 15.63 18.09 18.32
C ALA A 2 15.23 16.96 17.36
N LYS A 3 15.38 15.70 17.79
CA LYS A 3 14.95 14.52 17.04
C LYS A 3 13.43 14.54 16.91
N LEU A 4 12.89 14.37 15.70
CA LEU A 4 11.45 14.19 15.51
C LEU A 4 11.03 12.92 16.25
N LYS A 5 10.04 13.01 17.14
CA LYS A 5 9.43 11.86 17.82
C LYS A 5 8.04 11.63 17.22
N VAL A 6 7.82 10.49 16.59
CA VAL A 6 6.58 10.20 15.86
C VAL A 6 5.98 8.87 16.33
N ALA A 7 4.73 8.89 16.76
CA ALA A 7 3.97 7.69 17.05
C ALA A 7 3.05 7.39 15.87
N PHE A 8 3.04 6.15 15.37
CA PHE A 8 2.21 5.77 14.25
C PHE A 8 1.40 4.51 14.55
N VAL A 9 0.08 4.61 14.43
CA VAL A 9 -0.84 3.48 14.50
C VAL A 9 -1.42 3.24 13.12
N THR A 10 -1.40 1.99 12.66
CA THR A 10 -2.05 1.62 11.41
C THR A 10 -2.71 0.24 11.46
N THR A 11 -3.89 0.11 10.87
CA THR A 11 -4.49 -1.21 10.58
C THR A 11 -4.37 -1.57 9.09
N ILE A 12 -3.67 -0.75 8.31
CA ILE A 12 -3.40 -0.98 6.90
C ILE A 12 -2.07 -1.74 6.80
N PRO A 13 -2.07 -3.03 6.41
CA PRO A 13 -0.86 -3.86 6.47
C PRO A 13 0.32 -3.31 5.65
N THR A 14 0.02 -2.58 4.59
CA THR A 14 1.01 -2.08 3.63
C THR A 14 1.67 -0.76 4.04
N ASP A 15 1.28 -0.18 5.17
CA ASP A 15 1.92 1.03 5.70
C ASP A 15 3.20 0.72 6.48
N ALA A 16 3.24 -0.43 7.16
CA ALA A 16 4.24 -0.71 8.19
C ALA A 16 5.66 -0.83 7.62
N VAL A 17 5.84 -1.65 6.58
CA VAL A 17 7.16 -1.88 5.97
C VAL A 17 7.72 -0.60 5.33
N PRO A 18 6.97 0.15 4.49
CA PRO A 18 7.44 1.43 3.97
C PRO A 18 7.81 2.44 5.05
N PHE A 19 7.04 2.48 6.15
CA PHE A 19 7.31 3.41 7.25
C PHE A 19 8.62 3.07 7.98
N ILE A 20 8.81 1.80 8.36
CA ILE A 20 10.04 1.35 9.02
C ILE A 20 11.25 1.59 8.10
N SER A 21 11.13 1.23 6.82
CA SER A 21 12.17 1.44 5.81
C SER A 21 12.51 2.92 5.61
N ALA A 22 11.50 3.81 5.63
CA ALA A 22 11.70 5.25 5.53
C ALA A 22 12.39 5.84 6.77
N VAL A 23 12.01 5.42 7.98
CA VAL A 23 12.68 5.87 9.22
C VAL A 23 14.16 5.51 9.20
N ASN A 24 14.49 4.25 8.85
CA ASN A 24 15.88 3.80 8.76
C ASN A 24 16.67 4.60 7.71
N SER A 25 16.11 4.72 6.50
CA SER A 25 16.72 5.46 5.39
C SER A 25 16.98 6.95 5.72
N VAL A 26 16.02 7.61 6.38
CA VAL A 26 16.17 9.00 6.83
C VAL A 26 17.25 9.13 7.90
N ASN A 27 17.28 8.23 8.88
CA ASN A 27 18.27 8.26 9.96
C ASN A 27 19.69 7.95 9.48
N GLU A 28 19.84 7.00 8.55
CA GLU A 28 21.12 6.71 7.89
C GLU A 28 21.65 7.91 7.13
N ARG A 29 20.77 8.62 6.41
CA ARG A 29 21.16 9.76 5.57
C ARG A 29 21.41 11.06 6.34
N LEU A 30 20.66 11.31 7.42
CA LEU A 30 20.63 12.61 8.11
C LEU A 30 21.19 12.58 9.54
N GLY A 31 21.54 11.40 10.08
CA GLY A 31 22.17 11.26 11.39
C GLY A 31 21.16 11.16 12.54
N ASP A 32 20.38 10.08 12.57
CA ASP A 32 19.45 9.71 13.65
C ASP A 32 18.47 10.83 14.06
N VAL A 33 17.82 11.43 13.07
CA VAL A 33 16.94 12.60 13.22
C VAL A 33 15.46 12.27 13.49
N VAL A 34 15.08 10.99 13.40
CA VAL A 34 13.72 10.49 13.63
C VAL A 34 13.72 9.35 14.66
N GLU A 35 12.91 9.50 15.71
CA GLU A 35 12.58 8.47 16.70
C GLU A 35 11.12 8.09 16.46
N ALA A 36 10.88 6.86 16.03
CA ALA A 36 9.54 6.43 15.68
C ALA A 36 9.14 5.18 16.46
N LYS A 37 7.86 5.11 16.84
CA LYS A 37 7.23 3.89 17.31
C LYS A 37 5.99 3.61 16.47
N ILE A 38 5.93 2.43 15.89
CA ILE A 38 4.80 1.97 15.08
C ILE A 38 4.07 0.84 15.79
N GLN A 39 2.74 0.82 15.70
CA GLN A 39 1.88 -0.24 16.17
C GLN A 39 0.90 -0.65 15.07
N THR A 40 0.79 -1.95 14.78
CA THR A 40 -0.15 -2.47 13.78
C THR A 40 -1.40 -3.05 14.41
N GLY A 41 -2.53 -3.07 13.69
CA GLY A 41 -3.82 -3.60 14.17
C GLY A 41 -3.76 -4.98 14.83
N GLY A 42 -2.92 -5.89 14.33
CA GLY A 42 -2.73 -7.22 14.92
C GLY A 42 -2.05 -7.16 16.30
N ASP A 43 -1.19 -6.18 16.52
CA ASP A 43 -0.47 -6.00 17.78
C ASP A 43 -1.34 -5.41 18.92
N PHE A 44 -2.49 -4.78 18.61
CA PHE A 44 -3.41 -4.23 19.62
C PHE A 44 -4.11 -5.31 20.46
N ARG A 45 -4.10 -6.58 20.03
CA ARG A 45 -4.67 -7.68 20.82
C ARG A 45 -3.77 -8.11 22.00
N ALA A 46 -2.55 -7.59 22.11
CA ALA A 46 -1.64 -7.85 23.22
C ALA A 46 -1.57 -6.65 24.17
N LEU A 47 -2.26 -6.75 25.31
CA LEU A 47 -2.45 -5.67 26.29
C LEU A 47 -1.14 -4.96 26.74
N GLY A 48 -0.01 -5.67 26.82
CA GLY A 48 1.27 -5.07 27.22
C GLY A 48 1.93 -4.17 26.16
N LYS A 49 1.58 -4.30 24.88
CA LYS A 49 2.18 -3.47 23.81
C LYS A 49 1.54 -2.08 23.71
N LEU A 50 0.29 -1.94 24.17
CA LEU A 50 -0.49 -0.71 24.00
C LEU A 50 -0.11 0.38 25.01
N GLU A 51 0.07 0.03 26.28
CA GLU A 51 0.47 1.00 27.31
C GLU A 51 1.81 1.66 26.97
N ASP A 52 2.81 0.85 26.61
CA ASP A 52 4.11 1.34 26.16
C ASP A 52 4.02 2.22 24.90
N PHE A 53 3.06 1.94 24.01
CA PHE A 53 2.82 2.77 22.85
C PHE A 53 2.22 4.12 23.25
N ILE A 54 1.19 4.11 24.09
CA ILE A 54 0.53 5.34 24.59
C ILE A 54 1.53 6.23 25.33
N GLN A 55 2.36 5.66 26.20
CA GLN A 55 3.40 6.41 26.92
C GLN A 55 4.40 7.09 25.97
N PHE A 56 4.79 6.41 24.89
CA PHE A 56 5.64 6.99 23.86
C PHE A 56 4.90 8.08 23.06
N ALA A 57 3.65 7.82 22.68
CA ALA A 57 2.82 8.73 21.91
C ALA A 57 2.52 10.05 22.67
N GLN A 58 2.31 9.99 23.98
CA GLN A 58 2.15 11.16 24.85
C GLN A 58 3.36 12.10 24.87
N LYS A 59 4.55 11.58 24.56
CA LYS A 59 5.82 12.34 24.52
C LYS A 59 6.28 12.61 23.08
N SER A 60 5.49 12.21 22.08
CA SER A 60 5.79 12.42 20.68
C SER A 60 5.45 13.84 20.24
N HIS A 61 6.13 14.32 19.20
CA HIS A 61 5.82 15.60 18.59
C HIS A 61 4.50 15.55 17.80
N VAL A 62 4.14 14.38 17.28
CA VAL A 62 2.87 14.13 16.58
C VAL A 62 2.55 12.64 16.61
N THR A 63 1.25 12.32 16.68
CA THR A 63 0.73 10.96 16.51
C THR A 63 -0.09 10.85 15.24
N LEU A 64 0.20 9.84 14.43
CA LEU A 64 -0.51 9.49 13.21
C LEU A 64 -1.36 8.24 13.48
N VAL A 65 -2.62 8.27 13.05
CA VAL A 65 -3.55 7.14 13.12
C VAL A 65 -4.15 6.94 11.73
N HIS A 66 -3.79 5.85 11.06
CA HIS A 66 -4.22 5.54 9.69
C HIS A 66 -4.93 4.19 9.61
N LEU A 67 -6.25 4.19 9.42
CA LEU A 67 -7.06 3.01 9.68
C LEU A 67 -7.79 2.48 8.44
N MET A 68 -7.83 1.16 8.34
CA MET A 68 -8.83 0.39 7.60
C MET A 68 -9.68 -0.37 8.64
N GLY A 69 -10.96 0.03 8.77
CA GLY A 69 -11.85 -0.53 9.79
C GLY A 69 -11.64 0.11 11.18
N ASP A 70 -11.94 -0.67 12.21
CA ASP A 70 -11.90 -0.22 13.61
C ASP A 70 -10.54 -0.48 14.27
N LEU A 71 -10.25 0.31 15.30
CA LEU A 71 -9.10 0.14 16.17
C LEU A 71 -9.59 -0.14 17.59
N PRO A 72 -9.20 -1.26 18.23
CA PRO A 72 -9.47 -1.48 19.64
C PRO A 72 -8.95 -0.31 20.50
N GLU A 73 -9.73 0.10 21.50
CA GLU A 73 -9.35 1.16 22.43
C GLU A 73 -9.07 2.53 21.77
N PHE A 74 -9.63 2.76 20.58
CA PHE A 74 -9.48 4.03 19.84
C PHE A 74 -9.84 5.26 20.68
N ASP A 75 -10.97 5.22 21.40
CA ASP A 75 -11.42 6.36 22.21
C ASP A 75 -10.47 6.64 23.38
N LEU A 76 -9.88 5.61 23.99
CA LEU A 76 -8.86 5.75 25.03
C LEU A 76 -7.59 6.39 24.47
N LEU A 77 -7.11 5.92 23.32
CA LEU A 77 -5.95 6.50 22.63
C LEU A 77 -6.18 7.98 22.33
N VAL A 78 -7.31 8.32 21.69
CA VAL A 78 -7.59 9.70 21.28
C VAL A 78 -7.77 10.62 22.48
N SER A 79 -8.55 10.22 23.49
CA SER A 79 -8.78 11.04 24.70
C SER A 79 -7.49 11.29 25.48
N THR A 80 -6.61 10.29 25.55
CA THR A 80 -5.30 10.39 26.21
C THR A 80 -4.38 11.38 25.48
N LEU A 81 -4.30 11.30 24.15
CA LEU A 81 -3.45 12.19 23.35
C LEU A 81 -3.96 13.63 23.33
N LYS A 82 -5.29 13.83 23.28
CA LYS A 82 -5.90 15.15 23.41
C LYS A 82 -5.62 15.77 24.78
N SER A 83 -5.74 15.00 25.86
CA SER A 83 -5.40 15.45 27.21
C SER A 83 -3.93 15.85 27.34
N ALA A 84 -3.03 15.09 26.72
CA ALA A 84 -1.59 15.39 26.66
C ALA A 84 -1.24 16.53 25.68
N ARG A 85 -2.22 17.06 24.93
CA ARG A 85 -2.05 18.09 23.89
C ARG A 85 -1.07 17.70 22.78
N VAL A 86 -0.98 16.40 22.49
CA VAL A 86 -0.17 15.90 21.37
C VAL A 86 -0.92 16.17 20.06
N PRO A 87 -0.28 16.78 19.04
CA PRO A 87 -0.85 16.88 17.70
C PRO A 87 -1.23 15.51 17.17
N LEU A 88 -2.48 15.37 16.74
CA LEU A 88 -3.09 14.11 16.36
C LEU A 88 -3.64 14.21 14.95
N PHE A 89 -3.21 13.30 14.09
CA PHE A 89 -3.81 13.06 12.78
C PHE A 89 -4.56 11.72 12.81
N VAL A 90 -5.82 11.71 12.37
CA VAL A 90 -6.62 10.50 12.23
C VAL A 90 -7.29 10.48 10.86
N SER A 91 -7.00 9.45 10.06
CA SER A 91 -7.68 9.25 8.78
C SER A 91 -7.89 7.79 8.44
N THR A 92 -8.71 7.56 7.41
CA THR A 92 -8.80 6.28 6.71
C THR A 92 -7.96 6.27 5.44
N SER A 93 -7.85 5.09 4.83
CA SER A 93 -7.42 4.96 3.43
C SER A 93 -8.38 5.70 2.47
N PHE A 94 -7.97 5.94 1.22
CA PHE A 94 -8.77 6.57 0.17
C PHE A 94 -10.14 5.92 -0.04
N PHE A 95 -10.24 4.62 0.25
CA PHE A 95 -11.45 3.84 0.07
C PHE A 95 -12.29 3.74 1.36
N GLY A 96 -11.73 4.16 2.51
CA GLY A 96 -12.46 4.25 3.75
C GLY A 96 -13.32 5.51 3.81
N GLN A 97 -14.60 5.35 4.15
CA GLN A 97 -15.59 6.43 4.16
C GLN A 97 -15.96 6.92 5.57
N ASN A 98 -15.12 6.67 6.60
CA ASN A 98 -15.46 7.11 7.94
C ASN A 98 -15.15 8.61 8.14
N ALA A 99 -16.08 9.45 7.68
CA ALA A 99 -16.00 10.91 7.79
C ALA A 99 -15.83 11.40 9.24
N LYS A 100 -16.19 10.58 10.24
CA LYS A 100 -16.02 10.92 11.66
C LYS A 100 -14.55 11.00 12.07
N PHE A 101 -13.65 10.21 11.46
CA PHE A 101 -12.22 10.17 11.83
C PHE A 101 -11.53 11.51 11.68
N LYS A 102 -11.87 12.28 10.64
CA LYS A 102 -11.35 13.64 10.48
C LYS A 102 -11.64 14.53 11.71
N GLY A 103 -12.80 14.37 12.35
CA GLY A 103 -13.21 15.15 13.53
C GLY A 103 -12.40 14.85 14.80
N TYR A 104 -11.63 13.75 14.83
CA TYR A 104 -10.74 13.45 15.95
C TYR A 104 -9.36 14.10 15.82
N SER A 105 -8.98 14.55 14.61
CA SER A 105 -7.70 15.19 14.35
C SER A 105 -7.60 16.55 15.05
N THR A 106 -6.41 16.88 15.56
CA THR A 106 -6.08 18.17 16.18
C THR A 106 -5.03 18.97 15.41
N VAL A 107 -4.42 18.38 14.37
CA VAL A 107 -3.57 19.10 13.41
C VAL A 107 -4.37 20.11 12.59
N THR A 108 -3.71 21.07 11.95
CA THR A 108 -4.40 22.06 11.11
C THR A 108 -4.99 21.42 9.85
N ALA A 109 -5.88 22.12 9.15
CA ALA A 109 -6.49 21.62 7.92
C ALA A 109 -5.43 21.41 6.81
N GLU A 110 -4.41 22.27 6.76
CA GLU A 110 -3.29 22.19 5.84
C GLU A 110 -2.43 20.96 6.16
N ASP A 111 -2.05 20.79 7.43
CA ASP A 111 -1.28 19.65 7.91
C ASP A 111 -2.03 18.34 7.62
N TYR A 112 -3.34 18.31 7.91
CA TYR A 112 -4.18 17.15 7.61
C TYR A 112 -4.13 16.79 6.12
N LYS A 113 -4.29 17.76 5.22
CA LYS A 113 -4.33 17.51 3.78
C LYS A 113 -3.02 16.94 3.26
N GLU A 114 -1.88 17.46 3.71
CA GLU A 114 -0.57 16.99 3.26
C GLU A 114 -0.22 15.62 3.86
N ILE A 115 -0.43 15.41 5.17
CA ILE A 115 -0.23 14.11 5.82
C ILE A 115 -1.12 13.04 5.17
N PHE A 116 -2.39 13.38 4.93
CA PHE A 116 -3.33 12.47 4.28
C PHE A 116 -2.83 12.02 2.91
N LYS A 117 -2.32 12.93 2.08
CA LYS A 117 -1.78 12.58 0.76
C LYS A 117 -0.55 11.70 0.87
N TYR A 118 0.43 12.02 1.71
CA TYR A 118 1.63 11.18 1.83
C TYR A 118 1.29 9.75 2.28
N LEU A 119 0.44 9.61 3.30
CA LEU A 119 0.03 8.30 3.80
C LEU A 119 -0.76 7.51 2.77
N ASN A 120 -1.72 8.15 2.10
CA ASN A 120 -2.59 7.47 1.15
C ASN A 120 -1.94 7.24 -0.23
N TYR A 121 -1.01 8.11 -0.64
CA TYR A 121 -0.15 7.83 -1.78
C TYR A 121 0.94 6.83 -1.45
N GLY A 122 1.28 6.62 -0.18
CA GLY A 122 2.04 5.47 0.33
C GLY A 122 3.43 5.25 -0.29
N GLY A 123 4.06 4.16 0.10
CA GLY A 123 5.39 3.77 -0.37
C GLY A 123 6.52 4.58 0.25
N LYS A 124 7.73 3.99 0.27
CA LYS A 124 8.88 4.50 1.02
C LYS A 124 9.16 5.99 0.77
N LYS A 125 9.21 6.42 -0.50
CA LYS A 125 9.54 7.81 -0.88
C LYS A 125 8.56 8.84 -0.32
N ASN A 126 7.26 8.54 -0.32
CA ASN A 126 6.27 9.45 0.27
C ASN A 126 6.41 9.49 1.78
N ILE A 127 6.66 8.35 2.42
CA ILE A 127 6.84 8.32 3.88
C ILE A 127 8.14 9.02 4.30
N GLU A 128 9.22 8.92 3.53
CA GLU A 128 10.45 9.71 3.77
C GLU A 128 10.14 11.22 3.75
N ASN A 129 9.44 11.71 2.72
CA ASN A 129 9.06 13.13 2.65
C ASN A 129 8.05 13.53 3.73
N LEU A 130 7.16 12.62 4.14
CA LEU A 130 6.29 12.83 5.29
C LEU A 130 7.10 13.03 6.57
N LEU A 131 8.12 12.20 6.83
CA LEU A 131 8.96 12.36 8.03
C LEU A 131 9.69 13.70 8.03
N LEU A 132 10.22 14.15 6.88
CA LEU A 132 10.85 15.46 6.75
C LEU A 132 9.83 16.60 6.94
N TYR A 133 8.63 16.45 6.38
CA TYR A 133 7.52 17.38 6.58
C TYR A 133 7.16 17.52 8.06
N LEU A 134 6.99 16.41 8.77
CA LEU A 134 6.68 16.39 10.20
C LEU A 134 7.83 16.98 11.04
N ALA A 135 9.09 16.71 10.67
CA ALA A 135 10.25 17.27 11.35
C ALA A 135 10.28 18.80 11.23
N ASN A 136 10.07 19.33 10.03
CA ASN A 136 10.00 20.78 9.83
C ASN A 136 8.82 21.39 10.59
N ARG A 137 7.67 20.71 10.55
CA ARG A 137 6.42 21.23 11.10
C ARG A 137 6.36 21.20 12.63
N PHE A 138 6.82 20.11 13.25
CA PHE A 138 6.61 19.84 14.67
C PHE A 138 7.90 19.79 15.49
N ALA A 139 9.08 19.66 14.87
CA ALA A 139 10.37 19.58 15.56
C ALA A 139 11.34 20.75 15.22
N GLY A 140 10.87 21.76 14.47
CA GLY A 140 11.64 22.96 14.15
C GLY A 140 12.80 22.73 13.18
N ALA A 141 12.71 21.68 12.35
CA ALA A 141 13.69 21.42 11.31
C ALA A 141 13.48 22.30 10.07
N ASN A 142 14.43 22.23 9.12
CA ASN A 142 14.35 22.95 7.84
C ASN A 142 14.93 22.13 6.69
N TYR A 143 14.44 20.91 6.54
CA TYR A 143 14.79 20.03 5.42
C TYR A 143 14.07 20.44 4.14
N GLU A 144 14.67 20.12 2.99
CA GLU A 144 13.97 20.17 1.71
C GLU A 144 12.90 19.06 1.66
N ILE A 145 11.67 19.42 1.33
CA ILE A 145 10.53 18.50 1.25
C ILE A 145 10.02 18.48 -0.18
N LYS A 146 9.86 17.29 -0.75
CA LYS A 146 9.19 17.11 -2.05
C LYS A 146 7.71 16.85 -1.85
N PRO A 147 6.82 17.38 -2.71
CA PRO A 147 5.38 17.17 -2.58
C PRO A 147 5.01 15.68 -2.67
N PRO A 148 3.84 15.27 -2.13
CA PRO A 148 3.35 13.90 -2.24
C PRO A 148 3.25 13.44 -3.70
N GLU A 149 3.89 12.32 -4.02
CA GLU A 149 3.94 11.74 -5.37
C GLU A 149 2.88 10.64 -5.51
N ARG A 150 2.04 10.72 -6.55
CA ARG A 150 1.07 9.65 -6.83
C ARG A 150 1.82 8.38 -7.26
N PRO A 151 1.54 7.22 -6.65
CA PRO A 151 2.13 5.98 -7.11
C PRO A 151 1.51 5.57 -8.45
N PRO A 152 2.18 4.71 -9.23
CA PRO A 152 1.51 3.92 -10.24
C PRO A 152 0.33 3.16 -9.61
N TRP A 153 -0.88 3.38 -10.14
CA TRP A 153 -2.09 2.67 -9.70
C TRP A 153 -2.22 1.30 -10.34
N GLU A 154 -1.63 1.15 -11.53
CA GLU A 154 -1.49 -0.09 -12.25
C GLU A 154 -0.15 -0.14 -12.98
N GLY A 155 0.37 -1.33 -13.22
CA GLY A 155 1.66 -1.51 -13.87
C GLY A 155 2.10 -2.96 -13.94
N ILE A 156 3.12 -3.21 -14.77
CA ILE A 156 3.78 -4.52 -14.86
C ILE A 156 4.79 -4.63 -13.72
N TYR A 157 4.89 -5.81 -13.13
CA TYR A 157 5.86 -6.10 -12.08
C TYR A 157 6.70 -7.33 -12.40
N HIS A 158 7.99 -7.27 -12.10
CA HIS A 158 8.84 -8.43 -12.03
C HIS A 158 10.07 -8.13 -11.16
N PRO A 159 10.56 -9.06 -10.30
CA PRO A 159 11.65 -8.80 -9.36
C PRO A 159 12.97 -8.35 -10.01
N GLU A 160 13.23 -8.75 -11.26
CA GLU A 160 14.40 -8.30 -12.04
C GLU A 160 14.30 -6.88 -12.64
N PHE A 161 13.20 -6.17 -12.41
CA PHE A 161 13.04 -4.78 -12.83
C PHE A 161 13.02 -3.87 -11.60
N ALA A 162 13.82 -2.81 -11.63
CA ALA A 162 13.88 -1.82 -10.56
C ALA A 162 12.67 -0.85 -10.58
N HIS A 163 11.90 -0.85 -11.67
CA HIS A 163 10.72 -0.02 -11.90
C HIS A 163 9.59 -0.87 -12.51
N SER A 164 8.40 -0.29 -12.68
CA SER A 164 7.32 -0.88 -13.48
C SER A 164 7.61 -0.64 -14.96
N PRO A 165 8.01 -1.65 -15.76
CA PRO A 165 8.34 -1.46 -17.16
C PRO A 165 7.11 -1.22 -18.03
N THR A 166 7.34 -0.74 -19.26
CA THR A 166 6.29 -0.79 -20.30
C THR A 166 6.09 -2.22 -20.79
N PHE A 167 4.99 -2.49 -21.50
CA PHE A 167 4.76 -3.82 -22.07
C PHE A 167 5.86 -4.20 -23.05
N GLU A 168 6.31 -3.27 -23.90
CA GLU A 168 7.37 -3.50 -24.88
C GLU A 168 8.72 -3.80 -24.21
N GLU A 169 9.10 -3.02 -23.20
CA GLU A 169 10.31 -3.23 -22.41
C GLU A 169 10.29 -4.60 -21.73
N TYR A 170 9.15 -4.94 -21.11
CA TYR A 170 8.96 -6.22 -20.46
C TYR A 170 9.02 -7.39 -21.46
N ALA A 171 8.24 -7.30 -22.53
CA ALA A 171 8.14 -8.35 -23.55
C ALA A 171 9.49 -8.64 -24.21
N ALA A 172 10.29 -7.61 -24.50
CA ALA A 172 11.61 -7.78 -25.10
C ALA A 172 12.58 -8.60 -24.22
N LYS A 173 12.42 -8.55 -22.89
CA LYS A 173 13.31 -9.25 -21.94
C LYS A 173 12.74 -10.55 -21.40
N LYS A 174 11.42 -10.66 -21.23
CA LYS A 174 10.77 -11.71 -20.44
C LYS A 174 9.80 -12.61 -21.20
N ILE A 175 9.39 -12.24 -22.41
CA ILE A 175 8.43 -13.03 -23.19
C ILE A 175 9.15 -13.75 -24.33
N ALA A 176 9.19 -15.08 -24.26
CA ALA A 176 9.75 -15.92 -25.31
C ALA A 176 8.63 -16.49 -26.21
N PRO A 177 8.76 -16.40 -27.54
CA PRO A 177 7.78 -16.96 -28.47
C PRO A 177 7.59 -18.48 -28.30
N GLY A 178 6.37 -18.95 -28.52
CA GLY A 178 6.02 -20.38 -28.49
C GLY A 178 5.84 -20.99 -27.10
N ARG A 179 6.02 -20.21 -26.02
CA ARG A 179 5.70 -20.65 -24.65
C ARG A 179 4.30 -20.19 -24.24
N PRO A 180 3.57 -20.98 -23.44
CA PRO A 180 2.34 -20.50 -22.82
C PRO A 180 2.65 -19.31 -21.91
N THR A 181 1.76 -18.32 -21.87
CA THR A 181 1.93 -17.10 -21.08
C THR A 181 0.89 -17.04 -19.96
N VAL A 182 1.36 -17.06 -18.72
CA VAL A 182 0.52 -16.96 -17.53
C VAL A 182 0.47 -15.50 -17.06
N GLY A 183 -0.71 -14.89 -17.13
CA GLY A 183 -0.95 -13.61 -16.47
C GLY A 183 -1.05 -13.80 -14.96
N ILE A 184 -0.51 -12.88 -14.18
CA ILE A 184 -0.80 -12.77 -12.75
C ILE A 184 -1.37 -11.38 -12.53
N TRP A 185 -2.48 -11.26 -11.81
CA TRP A 185 -2.82 -9.96 -11.22
C TRP A 185 -2.87 -10.01 -9.70
N PHE A 186 -2.47 -8.91 -9.07
CA PHE A 186 -2.41 -8.77 -7.63
C PHE A 186 -2.64 -7.31 -7.23
N HIS A 187 -2.89 -7.07 -5.95
CA HIS A 187 -3.30 -5.74 -5.50
C HIS A 187 -2.10 -4.78 -5.45
N GLN A 188 -2.29 -3.56 -5.97
CA GLN A 188 -1.26 -2.51 -6.04
C GLN A 188 -0.62 -2.21 -4.68
N THR A 189 -1.37 -2.30 -3.58
CA THR A 189 -0.81 -2.05 -2.26
C THR A 189 0.26 -3.07 -1.86
N GLN A 190 0.25 -4.29 -2.39
CA GLN A 190 1.30 -5.28 -2.12
C GLN A 190 2.61 -4.88 -2.81
N TRP A 191 2.52 -4.34 -4.04
CA TRP A 191 3.69 -3.78 -4.75
C TRP A 191 4.24 -2.57 -4.01
N GLN A 192 3.37 -1.62 -3.67
CA GLN A 192 3.75 -0.40 -2.95
C GLN A 192 4.27 -0.64 -1.53
N GLY A 193 3.72 -1.64 -0.84
CA GLY A 193 4.12 -2.03 0.51
C GLY A 193 5.36 -2.92 0.54
N GLU A 194 6.00 -3.17 -0.61
CA GLU A 194 7.16 -4.07 -0.75
C GLU A 194 6.87 -5.50 -0.28
N ASN A 195 5.59 -5.90 -0.25
CA ASN A 195 5.13 -7.22 0.16
C ASN A 195 4.86 -8.12 -1.06
N THR A 196 5.86 -8.26 -1.93
CA THR A 196 5.72 -9.00 -3.20
C THR A 196 6.33 -10.39 -3.17
N ASN A 197 6.86 -10.86 -2.03
CA ASN A 197 7.56 -12.13 -1.96
C ASN A 197 6.70 -13.32 -2.46
N PHE A 198 5.42 -13.37 -2.09
CA PHE A 198 4.53 -14.44 -2.59
C PHE A 198 4.33 -14.37 -4.12
N VAL A 199 4.29 -13.17 -4.70
CA VAL A 199 4.23 -12.97 -6.16
C VAL A 199 5.54 -13.42 -6.80
N ASN A 200 6.69 -13.11 -6.19
CA ASN A 200 8.00 -13.53 -6.67
C ASN A 200 8.12 -15.06 -6.71
N GLN A 201 7.61 -15.76 -5.70
CA GLN A 201 7.59 -17.23 -5.68
C GLN A 201 6.69 -17.79 -6.79
N LEU A 202 5.52 -17.19 -7.03
CA LEU A 202 4.64 -17.59 -8.15
C LEU A 202 5.31 -17.36 -9.50
N ILE A 203 5.94 -16.19 -9.70
CA ILE A 203 6.71 -15.85 -10.92
C ILE A 203 7.79 -16.90 -11.17
N ALA A 204 8.64 -17.14 -10.17
CA ALA A 204 9.77 -18.05 -10.29
C ALA A 204 9.30 -19.49 -10.61
N GLU A 205 8.22 -19.95 -9.98
CA GLU A 205 7.69 -21.29 -10.23
C GLU A 205 7.11 -21.44 -11.64
N ILE A 206 6.40 -20.43 -12.14
CA ILE A 206 5.86 -20.43 -13.53
C ILE A 206 7.01 -20.44 -14.54
N GLU A 207 8.02 -19.58 -14.35
CA GLU A 207 9.20 -19.54 -15.22
C GLU A 207 9.96 -20.88 -15.19
N ARG A 208 10.09 -21.50 -14.01
CA ARG A 208 10.73 -22.82 -13.83
C ARG A 208 10.02 -23.93 -14.60
N GLN A 209 8.70 -23.86 -14.74
CA GLN A 209 7.91 -24.79 -15.55
C GLN A 209 7.97 -24.51 -17.06
N GLY A 210 8.74 -23.50 -17.48
CA GLY A 210 8.96 -23.17 -18.90
C GLY A 210 7.87 -22.33 -19.54
N ALA A 211 6.98 -21.72 -18.74
CA ALA A 211 6.00 -20.74 -19.21
C ALA A 211 6.56 -19.32 -19.15
N ASN A 212 6.04 -18.43 -20.00
CA ASN A 212 6.18 -17.00 -19.79
C ASN A 212 5.26 -16.55 -18.65
N VAL A 213 5.61 -15.45 -18.00
CA VAL A 213 4.77 -14.84 -16.96
C VAL A 213 4.58 -13.35 -17.24
N LEU A 214 3.38 -12.82 -17.01
CA LEU A 214 3.06 -11.40 -17.11
C LEU A 214 2.36 -10.92 -15.84
N PRO A 215 3.11 -10.49 -14.80
CA PRO A 215 2.54 -9.99 -13.56
C PRO A 215 2.13 -8.53 -13.68
N VAL A 216 0.90 -8.22 -13.30
CA VAL A 216 0.32 -6.88 -13.33
C VAL A 216 -0.27 -6.56 -11.96
N PHE A 217 0.17 -5.46 -11.36
CA PHE A 217 -0.50 -4.94 -10.17
C PHE A 217 -1.55 -3.92 -10.57
N PHE A 218 -2.64 -3.83 -9.81
CA PHE A 218 -3.63 -2.75 -9.93
C PHE A 218 -4.50 -2.63 -8.67
N THR A 219 -5.21 -1.52 -8.51
CA THR A 219 -6.06 -1.26 -7.32
C THR A 219 -7.36 -2.06 -7.28
N GLY A 220 -7.77 -2.63 -8.41
CA GLY A 220 -9.10 -3.25 -8.56
C GLY A 220 -10.27 -2.27 -8.64
N ALA A 221 -10.04 -0.97 -8.48
CA ALA A 221 -11.07 0.07 -8.54
C ALA A 221 -10.80 1.05 -9.70
N LYS A 222 -11.87 1.59 -10.30
CA LYS A 222 -11.78 2.71 -11.23
C LYS A 222 -12.06 4.02 -10.49
N ASN A 223 -11.17 4.99 -10.62
CA ASN A 223 -11.34 6.33 -10.07
C ASN A 223 -10.60 7.35 -10.94
N GLU A 224 -11.34 8.09 -11.76
CA GLU A 224 -10.79 9.02 -12.75
C GLU A 224 -10.07 10.22 -12.10
N ALA A 225 -10.55 10.71 -10.96
CA ALA A 225 -9.93 11.84 -10.26
C ALA A 225 -8.54 11.49 -9.69
N LEU A 226 -8.37 10.24 -9.23
CA LEU A 226 -7.09 9.72 -8.77
C LEU A 226 -6.21 9.20 -9.92
N GLY A 227 -6.83 8.85 -11.05
CA GLY A 227 -6.17 8.26 -12.22
C GLY A 227 -6.11 6.74 -12.20
N MET A 228 -6.92 6.08 -11.37
CA MET A 228 -7.01 4.61 -11.31
C MET A 228 -7.87 4.11 -12.47
N ARG A 229 -7.30 3.25 -13.32
CA ARG A 229 -7.92 2.91 -14.61
C ARG A 229 -8.88 1.71 -14.53
N GLY A 230 -8.71 0.85 -13.54
CA GLY A 230 -9.58 -0.30 -13.28
C GLY A 230 -9.31 -1.50 -14.20
N LEU A 231 -10.12 -2.55 -14.01
CA LEU A 231 -9.91 -3.88 -14.60
C LEU A 231 -9.98 -3.90 -16.13
N GLU A 232 -10.96 -3.22 -16.74
CA GLU A 232 -11.12 -3.22 -18.19
C GLU A 232 -9.88 -2.64 -18.88
N TRP A 233 -9.40 -1.50 -18.40
CA TRP A 233 -8.19 -0.89 -18.94
C TRP A 233 -6.96 -1.80 -18.79
N VAL A 234 -6.79 -2.42 -17.61
CA VAL A 234 -5.69 -3.37 -17.35
C VAL A 234 -5.71 -4.54 -18.34
N ILE A 235 -6.88 -5.11 -18.59
CA ILE A 235 -7.04 -6.20 -19.56
C ILE A 235 -6.69 -5.71 -20.97
N GLU A 236 -7.28 -4.60 -21.40
CA GLU A 236 -7.09 -4.07 -22.76
C GLU A 236 -5.65 -3.67 -23.07
N ASN A 237 -4.90 -3.20 -22.06
CA ASN A 237 -3.57 -2.62 -22.28
C ASN A 237 -2.42 -3.57 -21.94
N TYR A 238 -2.64 -4.55 -21.05
CA TYR A 238 -1.59 -5.51 -20.68
C TYR A 238 -1.88 -6.93 -21.17
N PHE A 239 -3.14 -7.37 -21.17
CA PHE A 239 -3.51 -8.75 -21.49
C PHE A 239 -4.11 -8.92 -22.88
N MET A 240 -4.27 -7.85 -23.65
CA MET A 240 -4.80 -7.88 -25.02
C MET A 240 -3.86 -7.15 -25.97
N LYS A 241 -3.76 -7.67 -27.20
CA LYS A 241 -3.09 -7.01 -28.32
C LYS A 241 -3.87 -7.29 -29.60
N ASN A 242 -4.22 -6.24 -30.35
CA ASN A 242 -5.02 -6.35 -31.58
C ASN A 242 -6.31 -7.18 -31.40
N GLY A 243 -6.98 -6.98 -30.26
CA GLY A 243 -8.23 -7.69 -29.92
C GLY A 243 -8.06 -9.17 -29.55
N LYS A 244 -6.83 -9.67 -29.39
CA LYS A 244 -6.55 -11.04 -28.97
C LYS A 244 -5.81 -11.07 -27.63
N PRO A 245 -6.10 -12.05 -26.74
CA PRO A 245 -5.33 -12.22 -25.52
C PRO A 245 -3.86 -12.48 -25.80
N VAL A 246 -2.97 -11.86 -25.01
CA VAL A 246 -1.52 -12.17 -24.98
C VAL A 246 -1.15 -13.12 -23.85
N VAL A 247 -2.14 -13.55 -23.07
CA VAL A 247 -2.04 -14.54 -21.99
C VAL A 247 -2.95 -15.72 -22.32
N ASP A 248 -2.58 -16.92 -21.89
CA ASP A 248 -3.36 -18.15 -22.08
C ASP A 248 -4.21 -18.50 -20.85
N VAL A 249 -3.82 -17.99 -19.67
CA VAL A 249 -4.50 -18.16 -18.38
C VAL A 249 -4.12 -17.01 -17.46
N VAL A 250 -5.02 -16.61 -16.55
CA VAL A 250 -4.73 -15.59 -15.53
C VAL A 250 -4.87 -16.18 -14.12
N ILE A 251 -3.85 -15.99 -13.29
CA ILE A 251 -3.89 -16.25 -11.85
C ILE A 251 -4.29 -14.96 -11.13
N SER A 252 -5.40 -15.04 -10.40
CA SER A 252 -5.95 -13.96 -9.60
C SER A 252 -5.50 -14.06 -8.15
N ALA A 253 -4.53 -13.24 -7.75
CA ALA A 253 -4.06 -13.11 -6.38
C ALA A 253 -4.61 -11.84 -5.67
N LEU A 254 -5.77 -11.36 -6.10
CA LEU A 254 -6.51 -10.32 -5.37
C LEU A 254 -7.16 -10.94 -4.12
N ALA A 255 -7.31 -10.19 -3.03
CA ALA A 255 -7.97 -10.72 -1.83
C ALA A 255 -9.51 -10.83 -1.96
N PHE A 256 -10.10 -10.17 -2.96
CA PHE A 256 -11.54 -10.05 -3.14
C PHE A 256 -12.01 -10.62 -4.49
N SER A 257 -13.33 -10.80 -4.65
CA SER A 257 -13.90 -11.26 -5.92
C SER A 257 -13.85 -10.16 -6.98
N LEU A 258 -13.55 -10.55 -8.21
CA LEU A 258 -13.60 -9.69 -9.40
C LEU A 258 -15.03 -9.23 -9.73
N SER A 259 -16.05 -9.90 -9.18
CA SER A 259 -17.46 -9.52 -9.32
C SER A 259 -17.96 -8.58 -8.23
N THR A 260 -17.09 -8.10 -7.33
CA THR A 260 -17.48 -7.13 -6.30
C THR A 260 -17.78 -5.76 -6.92
N SER A 261 -18.56 -4.94 -6.21
CA SER A 261 -18.90 -3.57 -6.61
C SER A 261 -17.68 -2.68 -6.91
N LEU A 262 -16.49 -3.05 -6.42
CA LEU A 262 -15.22 -2.39 -6.71
C LEU A 262 -14.87 -2.39 -8.21
N PHE A 263 -15.34 -3.39 -8.96
CA PHE A 263 -15.08 -3.55 -10.40
C PHE A 263 -16.25 -3.07 -11.29
N GLY A 264 -17.35 -2.59 -10.69
CA GLY A 264 -18.56 -2.20 -11.40
C GLY A 264 -19.43 -3.39 -11.86
N ALA A 265 -20.64 -3.09 -12.34
CA ALA A 265 -21.62 -4.08 -12.75
C ALA A 265 -21.21 -4.92 -13.98
N THR A 266 -20.17 -4.51 -14.70
CA THR A 266 -19.74 -5.07 -16.00
C THR A 266 -18.55 -6.02 -15.89
N ALA A 267 -18.04 -6.30 -14.69
CA ALA A 267 -16.83 -7.12 -14.52
C ALA A 267 -16.92 -8.47 -15.25
N VAL A 268 -18.07 -9.14 -15.20
CA VAL A 268 -18.27 -10.43 -15.91
C VAL A 268 -18.14 -10.29 -17.42
N GLU A 269 -18.64 -9.20 -18.01
CA GLU A 269 -18.54 -8.95 -19.46
C GLU A 269 -17.09 -8.68 -19.85
N VAL A 270 -16.38 -7.88 -19.05
CA VAL A 270 -14.96 -7.61 -19.23
C VAL A 270 -14.13 -8.90 -19.16
N LEU A 271 -14.40 -9.78 -18.20
CA LEU A 271 -13.72 -11.08 -18.11
C LEU A 271 -14.07 -12.00 -19.29
N LYS A 272 -15.31 -11.96 -19.79
CA LYS A 272 -15.71 -12.69 -21.00
C LYS A 272 -15.00 -12.16 -22.25
N LYS A 273 -14.74 -10.85 -22.34
CA LYS A 273 -13.94 -10.27 -23.44
C LYS A 273 -12.50 -10.79 -23.44
N LEU A 274 -11.90 -10.98 -22.25
CA LEU A 274 -10.58 -11.59 -22.14
C LEU A 274 -10.60 -13.06 -22.59
N GLY A 275 -11.66 -13.81 -22.27
CA GLY A 275 -11.92 -15.12 -22.89
C GLY A 275 -10.93 -16.24 -22.55
N VAL A 276 -10.14 -16.10 -21.47
CA VAL A 276 -9.20 -17.12 -20.99
C VAL A 276 -9.58 -17.62 -19.59
N PRO A 277 -9.14 -18.81 -19.17
CA PRO A 277 -9.38 -19.29 -17.81
C PRO A 277 -8.79 -18.36 -16.75
N ILE A 278 -9.53 -18.18 -15.65
CA ILE A 278 -9.09 -17.39 -14.50
C ILE A 278 -9.03 -18.30 -13.29
N ILE A 279 -7.84 -18.48 -12.74
CA ILE A 279 -7.58 -19.30 -11.55
C ILE A 279 -7.49 -18.37 -10.34
N LYS A 280 -8.35 -18.57 -9.34
CA LYS A 280 -8.29 -17.80 -8.09
C LYS A 280 -7.25 -18.39 -7.15
N ALA A 281 -6.18 -17.64 -6.88
CA ALA A 281 -5.27 -17.94 -5.79
C ALA A 281 -5.86 -17.39 -4.48
N ILE A 282 -6.15 -18.27 -3.53
CA ILE A 282 -6.65 -17.87 -2.20
C ILE A 282 -5.46 -17.47 -1.35
N LEU A 283 -5.46 -16.23 -0.89
CA LEU A 283 -4.48 -15.71 0.06
C LEU A 283 -5.05 -15.80 1.48
N THR A 284 -4.20 -16.15 2.44
CA THR A 284 -4.56 -16.18 3.86
C THR A 284 -3.58 -15.34 4.66
N CYS A 285 -4.08 -14.71 5.73
CA CYS A 285 -3.25 -14.04 6.73
C CYS A 285 -2.88 -14.98 7.88
N ASN A 286 -3.39 -16.22 7.87
CA ASN A 286 -3.01 -17.23 8.84
C ASN A 286 -1.58 -17.70 8.58
N THR A 287 -0.93 -18.16 9.63
CA THR A 287 0.34 -18.88 9.52
C THR A 287 0.16 -20.18 8.74
N CYS A 288 1.27 -20.72 8.21
CA CYS A 288 1.23 -22.00 7.52
C CYS A 288 0.75 -23.14 8.44
N ASP A 289 1.09 -23.06 9.73
CA ASP A 289 0.69 -24.07 10.72
C ASP A 289 -0.79 -24.01 11.05
N GLU A 290 -1.40 -22.82 11.11
CA GLU A 290 -2.86 -22.67 11.29
C GLU A 290 -3.67 -23.12 10.07
N TRP A 291 -3.06 -23.12 8.87
CA TRP A 291 -3.73 -23.53 7.64
C TRP A 291 -3.73 -25.05 7.42
N ARG A 292 -2.69 -25.75 7.90
CA ARG A 292 -2.55 -27.20 7.77
C ARG A 292 -3.46 -27.96 8.74
#